data_AF-A0A126Z9M2-F1
#
_entry.id   AF-A0A126Z9M2-F1
#
_cell.length_a   1.000
_cell.length_b   1.000
_cell.length_c   1.000
_cell.angle_alpha   90.00
_cell.angle_beta   90.00
_cell.angle_gamma   90.00
#
_symmetry.space_group_name_H-M   'P 1'
#
loop_
_entity.id
_entity.type
_entity.pdbx_description
1 polymer ?
#
loop_
_entity_poly.entity_id
_entity_poly.type
_entity_poly.pdbx_seq_one_letter_code
_entity_poly.pdbx_strand_id
1 'polypeptide(L)'
;MLGICQGANWAIEATTLDTRVRALGVVAGHYLVPETAALYLGSQEEIADRLRRAATARAAFEKSGEVRYIPIVSATDAQALLKAPVIRQFYERWADRGAFWNFHGLWENRITAMSEADIWGHHVDEVIRKLETPTLMVHANLAASGPVIPRKMFEQIPAAKKELLWMGDKNQMQFYEDPITIDRVVPQLARFFRST
;
A
#
# COMPACT_ATOMS: atom_id res chain seq x y z
N MET A 1 5.15 -0.27 -15.47
CA MET A 1 4.21 0.15 -14.41
C MET A 1 4.99 0.34 -13.11
N LEU A 2 4.63 1.32 -12.28
CA LEU A 2 5.25 1.57 -10.98
C LEU A 2 4.16 1.61 -9.90
N GLY A 3 4.31 0.81 -8.86
CA GLY A 3 3.45 0.83 -7.67
C GLY A 3 4.23 1.28 -6.43
N ILE A 4 3.65 2.18 -5.64
CA ILE A 4 4.24 2.71 -4.41
C ILE A 4 3.25 2.51 -3.26
N CYS A 5 3.72 2.11 -2.07
CA CYS A 5 2.84 1.87 -0.92
C CYS A 5 1.75 0.84 -1.24
N GLN A 6 0.48 1.13 -0.95
CA GLN A 6 -0.66 0.28 -1.31
C GLN A 6 -0.87 0.19 -2.83
N GLY A 7 -0.40 1.17 -3.60
CA GLY A 7 -0.41 1.11 -5.06
C GLY A 7 0.42 -0.05 -5.62
N ALA A 8 1.33 -0.65 -4.83
CA ALA A 8 2.03 -1.86 -5.21
C ALA A 8 1.08 -3.03 -5.48
N ASN A 9 0.03 -3.19 -4.67
CA ASN A 9 -0.92 -4.29 -4.81
C ASN A 9 -1.69 -4.18 -6.13
N TRP A 10 -2.22 -2.98 -6.41
CA TRP A 10 -3.04 -2.77 -7.60
C TRP A 10 -2.18 -2.78 -8.87
N ALA A 11 -0.91 -2.36 -8.76
CA ALA A 11 0.05 -2.51 -9.84
C ALA A 11 0.40 -3.97 -10.12
N ILE A 12 0.52 -4.81 -9.08
CA ILE A 12 0.70 -6.27 -9.24
C ILE A 12 -0.51 -6.86 -9.96
N GLU A 13 -1.73 -6.59 -9.48
CA GLU A 13 -2.97 -7.06 -10.11
C GLU A 13 -3.09 -6.63 -11.56
N ALA A 14 -2.99 -5.33 -11.82
CA ALA A 14 -3.09 -4.80 -13.18
C ALA A 14 -2.03 -5.42 -14.11
N THR A 15 -0.82 -5.67 -13.59
CA THR A 15 0.25 -6.32 -14.36
C THR A 15 -0.06 -7.79 -14.67
N THR A 16 -0.76 -8.50 -13.79
CA THR A 16 -1.19 -9.88 -14.07
C THR A 16 -2.37 -9.97 -15.04
N LEU A 17 -3.19 -8.92 -15.12
CA LEU A 17 -4.38 -8.88 -15.97
C LEU A 17 -4.11 -8.27 -17.36
N ASP A 18 -3.16 -7.34 -17.46
CA ASP A 18 -2.89 -6.57 -18.67
C ASP A 18 -1.52 -6.91 -19.28
N THR A 19 -1.55 -7.73 -20.34
CA THR A 19 -0.37 -8.17 -21.09
C THR A 19 0.41 -7.05 -21.78
N ARG A 20 -0.13 -5.81 -21.83
CA ARG A 20 0.59 -4.63 -22.34
C ARG A 20 1.64 -4.14 -21.34
N VAL A 21 1.53 -4.48 -20.06
CA VAL A 21 2.54 -4.13 -19.06
C VAL A 21 3.76 -5.04 -19.23
N ARG A 22 4.88 -4.46 -19.68
CA ARG A 22 6.12 -5.22 -19.97
C ARG A 22 7.09 -5.32 -18.81
N ALA A 23 6.97 -4.45 -17.82
CA ALA A 23 7.84 -4.41 -16.66
C ALA A 23 7.11 -3.76 -15.48
N LEU A 24 7.36 -4.27 -14.27
CA LEU A 24 6.80 -3.76 -13.02
C LEU A 24 7.93 -3.35 -12.06
N GLY A 25 7.80 -2.16 -11.48
CA GLY A 25 8.54 -1.75 -10.29
C GLY A 25 7.57 -1.61 -9.12
N VAL A 26 7.90 -2.17 -7.96
CA VAL A 26 7.15 -1.94 -6.72
C VAL A 26 8.08 -1.42 -5.64
N VAL A 27 7.73 -0.30 -5.02
CA VAL A 27 8.59 0.42 -4.06
C VAL A 27 7.85 0.60 -2.75
N ALA A 28 8.51 0.18 -1.65
CA ALA A 28 7.98 0.34 -0.30
C ALA A 28 6.52 -0.18 -0.19
N GLY A 29 6.23 -1.33 -0.79
CA GLY A 29 4.88 -1.88 -0.84
C GLY A 29 4.27 -2.10 0.55
N HIS A 30 3.08 -1.56 0.78
CA HIS A 30 2.22 -1.98 1.88
C HIS A 30 1.40 -3.16 1.34
N TYR A 31 1.99 -4.36 1.37
CA TYR A 31 1.42 -5.55 0.76
C TYR A 31 0.22 -6.04 1.56
N LEU A 32 -0.94 -6.09 0.91
CA LEU A 32 -2.21 -6.43 1.54
C LEU A 32 -2.39 -7.94 1.55
N VAL A 33 -1.94 -8.52 2.66
CA VAL A 33 -2.00 -9.94 3.01
C VAL A 33 -2.43 -10.06 4.48
N PRO A 34 -2.96 -11.22 4.91
CA PRO A 34 -3.40 -11.42 6.29
C PRO A 34 -2.35 -11.09 7.35
N GLU A 35 -1.08 -11.40 7.09
CA GLU A 35 0.02 -11.09 8.02
C GLU A 35 0.22 -9.58 8.20
N THR A 36 0.10 -8.78 7.13
CA THR A 36 0.19 -7.32 7.23
C THR A 36 -1.03 -6.76 7.98
N ALA A 37 -2.22 -7.29 7.73
CA ALA A 37 -3.42 -6.88 8.47
C ALA A 37 -3.24 -7.12 9.99
N ALA A 38 -2.67 -8.27 10.37
CA ALA A 38 -2.36 -8.59 11.77
C ALA A 38 -1.31 -7.63 12.36
N LEU A 39 -0.29 -7.24 11.60
CA LEU A 39 0.71 -6.25 12.03
C LEU A 39 0.08 -4.87 12.35
N TYR A 40 -0.94 -4.45 11.59
CA TYR A 40 -1.54 -3.13 11.75
C TYR A 40 -2.68 -3.10 12.78
N LEU A 41 -3.46 -4.17 12.87
CA LEU A 41 -4.67 -4.23 13.69
C LEU A 41 -4.46 -4.98 15.01
N GLY A 42 -3.39 -5.76 15.15
CA GLY A 42 -2.97 -6.38 16.41
C GLY A 42 -3.73 -7.64 16.80
N SER A 43 -4.90 -7.92 16.23
CA SER A 43 -5.64 -9.17 16.49
C SER A 43 -6.54 -9.59 15.32
N GLN A 44 -6.86 -10.89 15.27
CA GLN A 44 -7.84 -11.43 14.31
C GLN A 44 -9.26 -10.91 14.59
N GLU A 45 -9.56 -10.60 15.84
CA GLU A 45 -10.84 -9.99 16.24
C GLU A 45 -10.96 -8.58 15.65
N GLU A 46 -9.95 -7.72 15.78
CA GLU A 46 -9.95 -6.38 15.17
C GLU A 46 -10.10 -6.46 13.64
N ILE A 47 -9.41 -7.40 12.98
CA ILE A 47 -9.58 -7.63 11.53
C ILE A 47 -11.02 -8.01 11.21
N ALA A 48 -11.59 -8.99 11.92
CA ALA A 48 -12.97 -9.41 11.72
C ALA A 48 -13.96 -8.26 11.96
N ASP A 49 -13.69 -7.40 12.94
CA ASP A 49 -14.50 -6.22 13.24
C ASP A 49 -14.44 -5.20 12.11
N ARG A 50 -13.25 -4.94 11.55
CA ARG A 50 -13.09 -4.11 10.35
C ARG A 50 -13.92 -4.66 9.19
N LEU A 51 -13.85 -5.97 8.93
CA LEU A 51 -14.60 -6.61 7.85
C LEU A 51 -16.12 -6.57 8.07
N ARG A 52 -16.61 -6.78 9.30
CA ARG A 52 -18.06 -6.66 9.61
C ARG A 52 -18.58 -5.24 9.43
N ARG A 53 -17.79 -4.23 9.82
CA ARG A 53 -18.15 -2.81 9.58
C ARG A 53 -18.16 -2.49 8.09
N ALA A 54 -17.18 -2.99 7.33
CA ALA A 54 -17.15 -2.82 5.88
C ALA A 54 -18.39 -3.43 5.21
N ALA A 55 -18.76 -4.65 5.58
CA ALA A 55 -19.96 -5.32 5.08
C ALA A 55 -21.25 -4.55 5.43
N THR A 56 -21.33 -4.02 6.66
CA THR A 56 -22.47 -3.19 7.09
C THR A 56 -22.58 -1.89 6.28
N ALA A 57 -21.44 -1.22 6.03
CA ALA A 57 -21.39 -0.02 5.21
C ALA A 57 -21.78 -0.30 3.75
N ARG A 58 -21.33 -1.43 3.21
CA ARG A 58 -21.70 -1.88 1.86
C ARG A 58 -23.21 -2.15 1.74
N ALA A 59 -23.79 -2.86 2.70
CA ALA A 59 -25.23 -3.11 2.73
C ALA A 59 -26.06 -1.81 2.83
N ALA A 60 -25.58 -0.80 3.57
CA ALA A 60 -26.22 0.51 3.61
C ALA A 60 -26.18 1.20 2.23
N PHE A 61 -25.01 1.20 1.57
CA PHE A 61 -24.86 1.76 0.23
C PHE A 61 -25.75 1.05 -0.79
N GLU A 62 -25.77 -0.29 -0.82
CA GLU A 62 -26.59 -1.07 -1.75
C GLU A 62 -28.09 -0.87 -1.52
N LYS A 63 -28.52 -0.65 -0.28
CA LYS A 63 -29.94 -0.47 0.07
C LYS A 63 -30.46 0.94 -0.25
N SER A 64 -29.69 1.98 0.02
CA SER A 64 -30.19 3.36 0.01
C SER A 64 -29.29 4.37 -0.71
N GLY A 65 -28.13 3.96 -1.20
CA GLY A 65 -27.09 4.86 -1.70
C GLY A 65 -26.33 5.61 -0.60
N GLU A 66 -26.57 5.30 0.68
CA GLU A 66 -25.85 5.93 1.80
C GLU A 66 -24.37 5.53 1.78
N VAL A 67 -23.47 6.49 1.55
CA VAL A 67 -22.03 6.26 1.62
C VAL A 67 -21.51 6.64 3.00
N ARG A 68 -21.02 5.64 3.75
CA ARG A 68 -20.37 5.85 5.05
C ARG A 68 -18.87 6.00 4.87
N TYR A 69 -18.30 6.98 5.56
CA TYR A 69 -16.87 7.27 5.54
C TYR A 69 -16.24 7.06 6.90
N ILE A 70 -14.95 6.71 6.91
CA ILE A 70 -14.05 6.78 8.05
C ILE A 70 -12.84 7.64 7.71
N PRO A 71 -12.16 8.24 8.69
CA PRO A 71 -10.90 8.93 8.43
C PRO A 71 -9.79 7.94 8.09
N ILE A 72 -8.83 8.36 7.26
CA ILE A 72 -7.62 7.57 7.01
C ILE A 72 -6.70 7.64 8.24
N VAL A 73 -6.50 8.83 8.80
CA VAL A 73 -5.77 9.07 10.05
C VAL A 73 -6.60 9.94 10.99
N SER A 74 -6.54 9.68 12.30
CA SER A 74 -7.19 10.52 13.31
C SER A 74 -6.49 10.42 14.66
N ALA A 75 -6.51 11.51 15.42
CA ALA A 75 -6.04 11.51 16.81
C ALA A 75 -7.13 11.07 17.80
N THR A 76 -8.40 11.16 17.41
CA THR A 76 -9.55 10.98 18.30
C THR A 76 -10.49 9.88 17.85
N ASP A 77 -10.52 9.58 16.55
CA ASP A 77 -11.38 8.54 16.00
C ASP A 77 -10.65 7.19 16.03
N ALA A 78 -11.05 6.33 16.96
CA ALA A 78 -10.53 4.98 17.11
C ALA A 78 -10.78 4.09 15.86
N GLN A 79 -11.72 4.49 15.00
CA GLN A 79 -12.07 3.79 13.77
C GLN A 79 -11.25 4.25 12.55
N ALA A 80 -10.31 5.19 12.72
CA ALA A 80 -9.40 5.56 11.64
C ALA A 80 -8.69 4.33 11.03
N LEU A 81 -8.44 4.38 9.73
CA LEU A 81 -7.83 3.27 8.98
C LEU A 81 -6.41 2.96 9.50
N LEU A 82 -5.60 4.00 9.69
CA LEU A 82 -4.20 3.90 10.12
C LEU A 82 -4.03 4.56 11.50
N LYS A 83 -3.90 3.73 12.55
CA LYS A 83 -3.90 4.19 13.95
C LYS A 83 -2.54 4.66 14.48
N ALA A 84 -1.43 4.35 13.80
CA ALA A 84 -0.10 4.66 14.31
C ALA A 84 0.18 6.18 14.35
N PRO A 85 0.62 6.76 15.49
CA PRO A 85 0.82 8.20 15.61
C PRO A 85 1.76 8.82 14.57
N VAL A 86 2.85 8.13 14.23
CA VAL A 86 3.82 8.61 13.22
C VAL A 86 3.21 8.69 11.82
N ILE A 87 2.28 7.78 11.48
CA ILE A 87 1.58 7.80 10.19
C ILE A 87 0.63 9.01 10.14
N ARG A 88 -0.08 9.29 11.23
CA ARG A 88 -0.93 10.49 11.33
C ARG A 88 -0.12 11.77 11.15
N GLN A 89 1.00 11.92 11.86
CA GLN A 89 1.85 13.11 11.77
C GLN A 89 2.30 13.38 10.33
N PHE A 90 2.58 12.33 9.56
CA PHE A 90 2.95 12.48 8.16
C PHE A 90 1.77 12.89 7.27
N TYR A 91 0.60 12.25 7.41
CA TYR A 91 -0.54 12.43 6.49
C TYR A 91 -1.44 13.63 6.82
N GLU A 92 -1.56 14.03 8.09
CA GLU A 92 -2.55 15.05 8.48
C GLU A 92 -2.32 16.40 7.77
N ARG A 93 -1.06 16.78 7.51
CA ARG A 93 -0.69 17.98 6.74
C ARG A 93 -1.13 17.95 5.27
N TRP A 94 -1.40 16.78 4.70
CA TRP A 94 -1.86 16.63 3.33
C TRP A 94 -3.37 16.89 3.19
N ALA A 95 -4.11 16.92 4.31
CA ALA A 95 -5.52 17.32 4.32
C ALA A 95 -5.70 18.83 4.53
N ASP A 96 -4.64 19.55 4.91
CA ASP A 96 -4.69 21.00 5.04
C ASP A 96 -4.88 21.65 3.64
N ARG A 97 -5.83 22.58 3.57
CA ARG A 97 -6.21 23.32 2.36
C ARG A 97 -5.99 24.82 2.51
N GLY A 98 -5.33 25.26 3.58
CA GLY A 98 -4.88 26.63 3.73
C GLY A 98 -3.96 27.03 2.58
N ALA A 99 -3.93 28.33 2.26
CA ALA A 99 -3.20 28.85 1.10
C ALA A 99 -1.71 28.44 1.09
N PHE A 100 -1.08 28.32 2.26
CA PHE A 100 0.31 27.89 2.41
C PHE A 100 0.55 26.40 2.10
N TRP A 101 -0.47 25.55 2.19
CA TRP A 101 -0.35 24.10 2.07
C TRP A 101 -1.01 23.52 0.81
N ASN A 102 -1.61 24.36 -0.03
CA ASN A 102 -2.33 23.93 -1.23
C ASN A 102 -1.44 23.23 -2.29
N PHE A 103 -0.11 23.31 -2.15
CA PHE A 103 0.83 22.56 -3.01
C PHE A 103 0.89 21.05 -2.71
N HIS A 104 0.37 20.60 -1.55
CA HIS A 104 0.28 19.17 -1.21
C HIS A 104 -0.82 18.42 -2.00
N GLY A 105 -1.61 19.13 -2.81
CA GLY A 105 -2.62 18.53 -3.68
C GLY A 105 -3.95 18.24 -3.00
N LEU A 106 -4.70 17.28 -3.54
CA LEU A 106 -6.12 17.06 -3.21
C LEU A 106 -6.38 15.82 -2.33
N TRP A 107 -5.38 15.34 -1.58
CA TRP A 107 -5.55 14.15 -0.73
C TRP A 107 -6.61 14.36 0.37
N GLU A 108 -7.68 13.57 0.38
CA GLU A 108 -8.72 13.66 1.39
C GLU A 108 -8.47 12.69 2.55
N ASN A 109 -8.58 13.17 3.80
CA ASN A 109 -8.51 12.32 4.98
C ASN A 109 -9.82 11.53 5.22
N ARG A 110 -10.27 10.78 4.20
CA ARG A 110 -11.42 9.89 4.32
C ARG A 110 -11.36 8.78 3.28
N ILE A 111 -11.91 7.64 3.65
CA ILE A 111 -12.17 6.51 2.76
C ILE A 111 -13.57 5.98 3.05
N THR A 112 -14.23 5.37 2.07
CA THR A 112 -15.51 4.71 2.35
C THR A 112 -15.28 3.53 3.29
N ALA A 113 -16.12 3.37 4.30
CA ALA A 113 -15.97 2.30 5.28
C ALA A 113 -16.07 0.91 4.63
N MET A 114 -16.82 0.77 3.53
CA MET A 114 -16.89 -0.48 2.77
C MET A 114 -15.57 -0.86 2.07
N SER A 115 -14.71 0.10 1.74
CA SER A 115 -13.40 -0.17 1.14
C SER A 115 -12.43 -0.86 2.10
N GLU A 116 -12.73 -0.91 3.40
CA GLU A 116 -11.91 -1.68 4.35
C GLU A 116 -11.91 -3.18 4.04
N ALA A 117 -12.94 -3.70 3.37
CA ALA A 117 -12.97 -5.09 2.90
C ALA A 117 -11.82 -5.36 1.90
N ASP A 118 -11.58 -4.42 0.99
CA ASP A 118 -10.53 -4.53 -0.04
C ASP A 118 -9.13 -4.20 0.49
N ILE A 119 -9.01 -3.76 1.75
CA ILE A 119 -7.72 -3.49 2.40
C ILE A 119 -7.37 -4.64 3.34
N TRP A 120 -8.27 -4.97 4.27
CA TRP A 120 -8.00 -5.94 5.34
C TRP A 120 -8.38 -7.37 4.98
N GLY A 121 -9.19 -7.57 3.94
CA GLY A 121 -9.58 -8.87 3.40
C GLY A 121 -8.88 -9.23 2.09
N HIS A 122 -7.88 -8.45 1.68
CA HIS A 122 -7.22 -8.63 0.40
C HIS A 122 -6.08 -9.65 0.47
N HIS A 123 -5.82 -10.31 -0.66
CA HIS A 123 -4.87 -11.42 -0.80
C HIS A 123 -3.96 -11.22 -2.02
N VAL A 124 -3.10 -10.20 -1.97
CA VAL A 124 -2.15 -9.95 -3.07
C VAL A 124 -1.13 -11.10 -3.23
N ASP A 125 -0.94 -11.91 -2.17
CA ASP A 125 -0.13 -13.13 -2.18
C ASP A 125 -0.66 -14.22 -3.12
N GLU A 126 -1.97 -14.27 -3.34
CA GLU A 126 -2.54 -15.16 -4.35
C GLU A 126 -2.29 -14.65 -5.78
N VAL A 127 -2.36 -13.33 -5.96
CA VAL A 127 -2.14 -12.66 -7.24
C VAL A 127 -0.68 -12.75 -7.67
N ILE A 128 0.26 -12.49 -6.73
CA ILE A 128 1.69 -12.42 -7.04
C ILE A 128 2.26 -13.73 -7.59
N ARG A 129 1.62 -14.87 -7.26
CA ARG A 129 2.00 -16.21 -7.76
C ARG A 129 1.75 -16.38 -9.27
N LYS A 130 1.05 -15.43 -9.91
CA LYS A 130 0.80 -15.37 -11.35
C LYS A 130 1.61 -14.26 -12.04
N LEU A 131 2.47 -13.55 -11.31
CA LEU A 131 3.23 -12.41 -11.82
C LEU A 131 4.45 -12.89 -12.62
N GLU A 132 4.23 -13.20 -13.90
CA GLU A 132 5.30 -13.60 -14.83
C GLU A 132 6.06 -12.39 -15.42
N THR A 133 5.46 -11.21 -15.35
CA THR A 133 6.05 -9.96 -15.84
C THR A 133 7.34 -9.63 -15.07
N PRO A 134 8.42 -9.24 -15.77
CA PRO A 134 9.66 -8.85 -15.12
C PRO A 134 9.43 -7.80 -14.01
N THR A 135 9.94 -8.09 -12.82
CA THR A 135 9.62 -7.30 -11.62
C THR A 135 10.87 -6.87 -10.84
N LEU A 136 10.98 -5.57 -10.54
CA LEU A 136 11.90 -5.03 -9.56
C LEU A 136 11.12 -4.67 -8.29
N MET A 137 11.46 -5.34 -7.18
CA MET A 137 10.96 -5.01 -5.85
C MET A 137 12.00 -4.21 -5.08
N VAL A 138 11.58 -3.08 -4.51
CA VAL A 138 12.40 -2.22 -3.64
C VAL A 138 11.74 -2.13 -2.27
N HIS A 139 12.45 -2.51 -1.21
CA HIS A 139 11.91 -2.48 0.15
C HIS A 139 12.98 -2.30 1.23
N ALA A 140 12.56 -2.18 2.50
CA ALA A 140 13.42 -1.98 3.66
C ALA A 140 12.81 -2.59 4.93
N ASN A 141 13.62 -2.72 5.99
CA ASN A 141 13.22 -3.33 7.26
C ASN A 141 12.09 -2.55 7.97
N LEU A 142 12.10 -1.22 7.88
CA LEU A 142 11.15 -0.32 8.59
C LEU A 142 10.06 0.24 7.67
N ALA A 143 9.94 -0.29 6.44
CA ALA A 143 8.86 0.05 5.53
C ALA A 143 7.55 -0.69 5.92
N ALA A 144 6.45 -0.34 5.26
CA ALA A 144 5.09 -0.62 5.70
C ALA A 144 4.76 -2.09 5.97
N SER A 145 5.43 -3.05 5.32
CA SER A 145 5.20 -4.49 5.51
C SER A 145 6.33 -5.21 6.25
N GLY A 146 7.26 -4.46 6.86
CA GLY A 146 8.35 -5.02 7.66
C GLY A 146 9.35 -5.88 6.86
N PRO A 147 10.26 -6.59 7.54
CA PRO A 147 11.38 -7.25 6.88
C PRO A 147 11.06 -8.62 6.27
N VAL A 148 9.97 -9.27 6.70
CA VAL A 148 9.67 -10.68 6.35
C VAL A 148 8.71 -10.79 5.18
N ILE A 149 7.56 -10.11 5.24
CA ILE A 149 6.47 -10.26 4.27
C ILE A 149 6.93 -9.98 2.82
N PRO A 150 7.64 -8.87 2.52
CA PRO A 150 8.10 -8.57 1.16
C PRO A 150 9.04 -9.63 0.59
N ARG A 151 9.88 -10.27 1.44
CA ARG A 151 10.80 -11.32 1.00
C ARG A 151 10.05 -12.59 0.63
N LYS A 152 9.11 -13.02 1.49
CA LYS A 152 8.20 -14.14 1.20
C LYS A 152 7.43 -13.91 -0.10
N MET A 153 6.90 -12.69 -0.28
CA MET A 153 6.20 -12.29 -1.51
C MET A 153 7.12 -12.33 -2.73
N PHE A 154 8.35 -11.80 -2.63
CA PHE A 154 9.32 -11.82 -3.72
C PHE A 154 9.69 -13.25 -4.16
N GLU A 155 9.83 -14.17 -3.22
CA GLU A 155 10.12 -15.58 -3.50
C GLU A 155 9.02 -16.23 -4.35
N GLN A 156 7.76 -15.85 -4.13
CA GLN A 156 6.58 -16.39 -4.83
C GLN A 156 6.40 -15.89 -6.27
N ILE A 157 7.09 -14.81 -6.68
CA ILE A 157 7.01 -14.27 -8.04
C ILE A 157 7.59 -15.29 -9.05
N PRO A 158 6.82 -15.77 -10.05
CA PRO A 158 7.32 -16.73 -11.03
C PRO A 158 8.12 -16.09 -12.19
N ALA A 159 8.12 -14.76 -12.32
CA ALA A 159 8.85 -14.07 -13.38
C ALA A 159 10.31 -14.52 -13.52
N ALA A 160 10.71 -14.88 -14.74
CA ALA A 160 12.08 -15.30 -15.05
C ALA A 160 13.12 -14.21 -14.74
N LYS A 161 12.73 -12.94 -14.89
CA LYS A 161 13.55 -11.77 -14.53
C LYS A 161 12.92 -11.07 -13.32
N LYS A 162 13.47 -11.29 -12.13
CA LYS A 162 13.09 -10.55 -10.92
C LYS A 162 14.31 -10.06 -10.13
N GLU A 163 14.24 -8.85 -9.61
CA GLU A 163 15.30 -8.22 -8.80
C GLU A 163 14.71 -7.73 -7.47
N LEU A 164 15.44 -7.94 -6.36
CA LEU A 164 15.10 -7.41 -5.04
C LEU A 164 16.20 -6.44 -4.58
N LEU A 165 15.86 -5.17 -4.44
CA LEU A 165 16.71 -4.14 -3.85
C LEU A 165 16.29 -3.92 -2.39
N TRP A 166 17.16 -4.30 -1.46
CA TRP A 166 16.94 -4.06 -0.04
C TRP A 166 17.68 -2.83 0.45
N MET A 167 16.96 -1.90 1.08
CA MET A 167 17.45 -0.56 1.44
C MET A 167 17.82 -0.42 2.92
N GLY A 168 18.05 -1.54 3.63
CA GLY A 168 18.43 -1.54 5.05
C GLY A 168 17.28 -1.08 5.95
N ASP A 169 17.55 -0.18 6.89
CA ASP A 169 16.58 0.30 7.89
C ASP A 169 15.82 1.57 7.47
N LYS A 170 15.63 1.79 6.16
CA LYS A 170 14.79 2.90 5.68
C LYS A 170 13.33 2.69 6.10
N ASN A 171 12.70 3.74 6.60
CA ASN A 171 11.28 3.72 6.93
C ASN A 171 10.40 4.10 5.72
N GLN A 172 9.09 3.90 5.84
CA GLN A 172 8.14 4.13 4.75
C GLN A 172 8.21 5.56 4.17
N MET A 173 8.23 6.58 5.03
CA MET A 173 8.20 7.99 4.61
C MET A 173 9.48 8.41 3.88
N GLN A 174 10.62 7.78 4.18
CA GLN A 174 11.87 8.05 3.45
C GLN A 174 11.75 7.72 1.96
N PHE A 175 10.95 6.73 1.57
CA PHE A 175 10.70 6.45 0.15
C PHE A 175 9.83 7.51 -0.54
N TYR A 176 9.19 8.41 0.22
CA TYR A 176 8.33 9.46 -0.31
C TYR A 176 9.02 10.82 -0.38
N GLU A 177 9.85 11.13 0.63
CA GLU A 177 10.37 12.50 0.79
C GLU A 177 11.87 12.60 1.16
N ASP A 178 12.57 11.49 1.45
CA ASP A 178 14.02 11.56 1.72
C ASP A 178 14.81 11.53 0.40
N PRO A 179 15.43 12.66 -0.02
CA PRO A 179 16.11 12.74 -1.30
C PRO A 179 17.24 11.71 -1.44
N ILE A 180 17.93 11.37 -0.34
CA ILE A 180 19.00 10.36 -0.36
C ILE A 180 18.44 8.97 -0.70
N THR A 181 17.26 8.64 -0.17
CA THR A 181 16.58 7.38 -0.47
C THR A 181 16.07 7.38 -1.92
N ILE A 182 15.44 8.47 -2.34
CA ILE A 182 14.89 8.63 -3.69
C ILE A 182 16.00 8.54 -4.75
N ASP A 183 17.11 9.27 -4.57
CA ASP A 183 18.25 9.29 -5.50
C ASP A 183 18.94 7.94 -5.63
N ARG A 184 18.84 7.09 -4.61
CA ARG A 184 19.34 5.72 -4.68
C ARG A 184 18.37 4.77 -5.39
N VAL A 185 17.06 4.96 -5.26
CA VAL A 185 16.03 4.07 -5.82
C VAL A 185 15.74 4.37 -7.29
N VAL A 186 15.60 5.64 -7.65
CA VAL A 186 15.16 6.06 -9.01
C VAL A 186 16.10 5.55 -10.11
N PRO A 187 17.44 5.61 -10.00
CA PRO A 187 18.33 5.06 -11.03
C PRO A 187 18.19 3.55 -11.22
N GLN A 188 17.85 2.81 -10.15
CA GLN A 188 17.66 1.35 -10.20
C GLN A 188 16.38 1.01 -10.95
N LEU A 189 15.28 1.73 -10.68
CA LEU A 189 14.04 1.63 -11.45
C LEU A 189 14.27 1.96 -12.93
N ALA A 190 14.96 3.07 -13.20
CA ALA A 190 15.24 3.52 -14.55
C ALA A 190 16.10 2.51 -15.34
N ARG A 191 17.13 1.93 -14.69
CA ARG A 191 17.91 0.81 -15.28
C ARG A 191 17.01 -0.37 -15.60
N PHE A 192 16.21 -0.80 -14.62
CA PHE A 192 15.36 -1.98 -14.76
C PHE A 192 14.38 -1.83 -15.92
N PHE A 193 13.65 -0.71 -15.98
CA PHE A 193 12.68 -0.43 -17.05
C PHE A 193 13.31 -0.27 -18.44
N ARG A 194 14.55 0.21 -18.56
CA ARG A 194 15.24 0.29 -19.87
C ARG A 194 15.78 -1.05 -20.35
N SER A 195 16.08 -1.96 -19.42
CA SER A 195 16.69 -3.26 -19.70
C SER A 195 15.67 -4.38 -19.95
N THR A 196 14.38 -4.04 -19.97
CA THR A 196 13.26 -4.98 -20.05
C THR A 196 12.37 -4.57 -21.21
#